data_AF-A0A383DTF8-F1
#
_entry.id   AF-A0A383DTF8-F1
#
_cell.length_a   1.000
_cell.length_b   1.000
_cell.length_c   1.000
_cell.angle_alpha   90.00
_cell.angle_beta   90.00
_cell.angle_gamma   90.00
#
_symmetry.space_group_name_H-M   'P 1'
#
loop_
_entity.id
_entity.type
_entity.pdbx_description
1 polymer ?
#
loop_
_entity_poly.entity_id
_entity_poly.type
_entity_poly.pdbx_seq_one_letter_code
_entity_poly.pdbx_strand_id
1 'polypeptide(L)'
;MSRLIEPHGGELVDLIVGGEQAEELKNQSKEWPSWDLSPRQMCDIELLLNGAFSPLRGFMKREDYDSVCITMRLADSTVWPIPITLAVTEEFASSLSSGDKVALRDPEGVMLAVLNVEDVWQPDKKAEAAGVYGTEDTFHKGVASLLNDTPDWYIGGEVQGAQLPFHYDSKSLRLTPKGIRREFDRFGWRDVIAFQTRNPMHRAHFELTMRS
;
A
#
# COMPACT_ATOMS: atom_id res chain seq x y z
N MET A 1 0.44 -9.45 27.24
CA MET A 1 1.30 -8.92 26.15
C MET A 1 1.45 -10.02 25.12
N SER A 2 1.12 -9.75 23.85
CA SER A 2 1.32 -10.73 22.78
C SER A 2 2.81 -11.08 22.70
N ARG A 3 3.13 -12.35 22.49
CA ARG A 3 4.52 -12.84 22.39
C ARG A 3 5.04 -12.86 20.94
N LEU A 4 4.24 -12.36 20.00
CA LEU A 4 4.59 -12.28 18.59
C LEU A 4 5.54 -11.10 18.35
N ILE A 5 6.34 -11.19 17.29
CA ILE A 5 7.21 -10.09 16.85
C ILE A 5 6.41 -8.79 16.67
N GLU A 6 7.00 -7.67 17.08
CA GLU A 6 6.41 -6.36 16.88
C GLU A 6 6.24 -6.07 15.38
N PRO A 7 5.17 -5.36 14.98
CA PRO A 7 5.06 -4.83 13.63
C PRO A 7 6.27 -3.96 13.28
N HIS A 8 6.55 -3.84 11.98
CA HIS A 8 7.64 -2.97 11.51
C HIS A 8 7.35 -1.52 11.90
N GLY A 9 8.35 -0.84 12.47
CA GLY A 9 8.16 0.48 13.10
C GLY A 9 7.57 0.46 14.52
N GLY A 10 7.34 -0.72 15.11
CA GLY A 10 6.92 -0.91 16.50
C GLY A 10 5.40 -0.95 16.73
N GLU A 11 4.59 -0.48 15.77
CA GLU A 11 3.13 -0.45 15.87
C GLU A 11 2.46 -0.90 14.57
N LEU A 12 1.31 -1.58 14.70
CA LEU A 12 0.48 -1.94 13.55
C LEU A 12 -0.41 -0.75 13.21
N VAL A 13 -0.11 -0.07 12.11
CA VAL A 13 -0.82 1.11 11.64
C VAL A 13 -2.08 0.69 10.88
N ASP A 14 -3.21 0.57 11.57
CA ASP A 14 -4.53 0.29 10.98
C ASP A 14 -5.22 1.64 10.66
N LEU A 15 -5.39 1.94 9.36
CA LEU A 15 -5.90 3.24 8.91
C LEU A 15 -7.43 3.22 8.71
N ILE A 16 -8.11 2.11 8.99
CA ILE A 16 -9.56 2.03 8.91
C ILE A 16 -10.19 2.78 10.09
N VAL A 17 -11.01 3.78 9.77
CA VAL A 17 -11.83 4.48 10.76
C VAL A 17 -13.11 3.69 11.04
N GLY A 18 -13.62 3.78 12.27
CA GLY A 18 -14.80 3.03 12.70
C GLY A 18 -16.11 3.84 12.64
N GLY A 19 -17.22 3.13 12.46
CA GLY A 19 -18.58 3.61 12.76
C GLY A 19 -18.96 4.92 12.09
N GLU A 20 -19.34 5.91 12.90
CA GLU A 20 -19.82 7.23 12.46
C GLU A 20 -18.80 8.00 11.61
N GLN A 21 -17.50 7.88 11.93
CA GLN A 21 -16.46 8.58 11.18
C GLN A 21 -16.34 8.08 9.74
N ALA A 22 -16.52 6.77 9.50
CA ALA A 22 -16.51 6.21 8.16
C ALA A 22 -17.69 6.73 7.32
N GLU A 23 -18.88 6.82 7.91
CA GLU A 23 -20.06 7.36 7.24
C GLU A 23 -19.94 8.87 6.97
N GLU A 24 -19.35 9.62 7.91
CA GLU A 24 -19.06 11.04 7.70
C GLU A 24 -18.08 11.25 6.54
N LEU A 25 -16.99 10.46 6.46
CA LEU A 25 -16.07 10.51 5.33
C LEU A 25 -16.77 10.20 3.99
N LYS A 26 -17.66 9.21 3.96
CA LYS A 26 -18.45 8.87 2.76
C LYS A 26 -19.41 9.99 2.36
N ASN A 27 -19.96 10.73 3.32
CA ASN A 27 -20.85 11.84 3.03
C ASN A 27 -20.09 13.06 2.52
N GLN A 28 -18.99 13.43 3.18
CA GLN A 28 -18.15 14.57 2.77
C GLN A 28 -17.47 14.32 1.41
N SER A 29 -17.14 13.07 1.07
CA SER A 29 -16.46 12.73 -0.18
C SER A 29 -17.23 13.01 -1.46
N LYS A 30 -18.51 13.37 -1.36
CA LYS A 30 -19.33 13.83 -2.49
C LYS A 30 -18.88 15.20 -3.02
N GLU A 31 -18.25 16.00 -2.17
CA GLU A 31 -17.79 17.35 -2.49
C GLU A 31 -16.29 17.39 -2.87
N TRP A 32 -15.58 16.28 -2.74
CA TRP A 32 -14.14 16.20 -3.01
C TRP A 32 -13.87 15.76 -4.45
N PRO A 33 -12.75 16.22 -5.06
CA PRO A 33 -12.23 15.57 -6.26
C PRO A 33 -12.01 14.08 -5.97
N SER A 34 -12.33 13.23 -6.94
CA SER A 34 -12.23 11.78 -6.80
C SER A 34 -11.26 11.17 -7.80
N TRP A 35 -10.56 10.15 -7.33
CA TRP A 35 -9.67 9.33 -8.14
C TRP A 35 -10.11 7.87 -8.07
N ASP A 36 -10.39 7.28 -9.23
CA ASP A 36 -10.69 5.85 -9.35
C ASP A 36 -9.37 5.08 -9.42
N LEU A 37 -9.18 4.19 -8.45
CA LEU A 37 -7.92 3.47 -8.28
C LEU A 37 -7.71 2.42 -9.37
N SER A 38 -6.49 2.36 -9.90
CA SER A 38 -6.08 1.28 -10.79
C SER A 38 -6.01 -0.06 -10.05
N PRO A 39 -5.99 -1.22 -10.74
CA PRO A 39 -5.86 -2.51 -10.09
C PRO A 39 -4.63 -2.65 -9.18
N ARG A 40 -3.50 -2.01 -9.53
CA ARG A 40 -2.30 -1.99 -8.68
C ARG A 40 -2.52 -1.14 -7.43
N GLN A 41 -3.10 0.04 -7.59
CA GLN A 41 -3.40 0.95 -6.49
C GLN A 41 -4.44 0.36 -5.52
N MET A 42 -5.37 -0.46 -6.03
CA MET A 42 -6.32 -1.22 -5.21
C MET A 42 -5.63 -2.23 -4.29
N CYS A 43 -4.57 -2.89 -4.75
CA CYS A 43 -3.76 -3.75 -3.89
C CYS A 43 -3.00 -2.92 -2.85
N ASP A 44 -2.37 -1.82 -3.28
CA ASP A 44 -1.55 -0.99 -2.39
C ASP A 44 -2.39 -0.32 -1.30
N ILE A 45 -3.57 0.22 -1.64
CA ILE A 45 -4.48 0.82 -0.67
C ILE A 45 -4.97 -0.21 0.35
N GLU A 46 -5.26 -1.45 -0.05
CA GLU A 46 -5.68 -2.50 0.89
C GLU A 46 -4.60 -2.77 1.95
N LEU A 47 -3.34 -2.87 1.50
CA LEU A 47 -2.20 -3.16 2.37
C LEU A 47 -1.80 -1.96 3.24
N LEU A 48 -1.99 -0.73 2.76
CA LEU A 48 -1.91 0.49 3.58
C LEU A 48 -2.99 0.46 4.66
N LEU A 49 -4.25 0.29 4.25
CA LEU A 49 -5.39 0.43 5.15
C LEU A 49 -5.39 -0.62 6.27
N ASN A 50 -5.01 -1.86 5.96
CA ASN A 50 -5.02 -2.95 6.94
C ASN A 50 -3.74 -3.04 7.80
N GLY A 51 -2.77 -2.15 7.55
CA GLY A 51 -1.50 -2.07 8.28
C GLY A 51 -0.43 -3.06 7.85
N ALA A 52 -0.62 -3.82 6.76
CA ALA A 52 0.43 -4.67 6.21
C ALA A 52 1.65 -3.84 5.78
N PHE A 53 1.45 -2.58 5.45
CA PHE A 53 2.52 -1.62 5.13
C PHE A 53 2.98 -0.74 6.30
N SER A 54 2.74 -1.16 7.56
CA SER A 54 3.32 -0.45 8.71
C SER A 54 4.84 -0.27 8.53
N PRO A 55 5.40 0.93 8.78
CA PRO A 55 4.80 2.07 9.49
C PRO A 55 4.09 3.11 8.61
N LEU A 56 3.89 2.85 7.32
CA LEU A 56 3.29 3.85 6.40
C LEU A 56 1.88 4.24 6.85
N ARG A 57 1.59 5.55 6.76
CA ARG A 57 0.30 6.16 7.07
C ARG A 57 -0.47 6.64 5.85
N GLY A 58 0.05 6.36 4.66
CA GLY A 58 -0.51 6.81 3.39
C GLY A 58 0.48 6.58 2.25
N PHE A 59 0.22 7.23 1.12
CA PHE A 59 1.13 7.17 -0.02
C PHE A 59 2.31 8.11 0.21
N MET A 60 3.50 7.67 -0.23
CA MET A 60 4.74 8.37 0.05
C MET A 60 4.75 9.79 -0.51
N LYS A 61 5.18 10.71 0.34
CA LYS A 61 5.64 12.05 -0.05
C LYS A 61 6.93 11.96 -0.84
N ARG A 62 7.31 13.07 -1.48
CA ARG A 62 8.51 13.11 -2.32
C ARG A 62 9.77 12.75 -1.52
N GLU A 63 9.87 13.24 -0.29
CA GLU A 63 11.04 13.02 0.58
C GLU A 63 11.25 11.53 0.89
N ASP A 64 10.20 10.82 1.33
CA ASP A 64 10.27 9.38 1.60
C ASP A 64 10.54 8.58 0.32
N TYR A 65 9.90 8.96 -0.79
CA TYR A 65 10.14 8.33 -2.09
C TYR A 65 11.61 8.45 -2.52
N ASP A 66 12.15 9.67 -2.52
CA ASP A 66 13.53 9.93 -2.97
C ASP A 66 14.52 9.14 -2.09
N SER A 67 14.28 9.11 -0.76
CA SER A 67 15.08 8.32 0.17
C SER A 67 15.00 6.82 -0.10
N VAL A 68 13.81 6.29 -0.39
CA VAL A 68 13.61 4.86 -0.69
C VAL A 68 14.33 4.47 -1.97
N CYS A 69 14.18 5.26 -3.05
CA CYS A 69 14.82 5.00 -4.33
C CYS A 69 16.35 4.99 -4.26
N ILE A 70 16.94 5.78 -3.36
CA ILE A 70 18.41 5.91 -3.24
C ILE A 70 18.98 4.96 -2.18
N THR A 71 18.31 4.79 -1.05
CA THR A 71 18.88 4.16 0.15
C THR A 71 18.10 2.94 0.65
N MET A 72 16.98 2.60 0.04
CA MET A 72 16.04 1.57 0.51
C MET A 72 15.56 1.81 1.94
N ARG A 73 15.39 3.09 2.30
CA ARG A 73 14.90 3.55 3.60
C ARG A 73 13.97 4.74 3.44
N LEU A 74 12.98 4.85 4.33
CA LEU A 74 12.22 6.07 4.53
C LEU A 74 13.13 7.21 5.02
N ALA A 75 12.64 8.44 4.98
CA ALA A 75 13.40 9.63 5.38
C ALA A 75 13.87 9.56 6.86
N ASP A 76 13.11 8.85 7.70
CA ASP A 76 13.44 8.57 9.10
C ASP A 76 14.46 7.43 9.30
N SER A 77 15.05 6.92 8.21
CA SER A 77 15.97 5.78 8.16
C SER A 77 15.36 4.39 8.38
N THR A 78 14.04 4.28 8.53
CA THR A 78 13.35 2.97 8.59
C THR A 78 13.57 2.20 7.29
N VAL A 79 13.98 0.92 7.37
CA VAL A 79 14.19 0.08 6.17
C VAL A 79 12.89 -0.06 5.40
N TRP A 80 12.91 0.31 4.12
CA TRP A 80 11.77 0.19 3.22
C TRP A 80 12.24 0.16 1.77
N PRO A 81 12.17 -0.98 1.07
CA PRO A 81 12.86 -1.15 -0.21
C PRO A 81 12.05 -0.78 -1.46
N ILE A 82 10.72 -0.67 -1.36
CA ILE A 82 9.84 -0.48 -2.53
C ILE A 82 8.95 0.76 -2.34
N PRO A 83 8.98 1.77 -3.23
CA PRO A 83 8.11 2.92 -3.11
C PRO A 83 6.62 2.56 -3.22
N ILE A 84 5.79 3.18 -2.36
CA ILE A 84 4.33 3.03 -2.37
C ILE A 84 3.72 4.40 -2.68
N THR A 85 3.31 4.61 -3.92
CA THR A 85 2.96 5.94 -4.47
C THR A 85 1.60 5.93 -5.16
N LEU A 86 0.84 7.02 -5.07
CA LEU A 86 -0.40 7.21 -5.83
C LEU A 86 -0.11 7.95 -7.14
N ALA A 87 0.07 7.20 -8.22
CA ALA A 87 0.25 7.76 -9.56
C ALA A 87 -1.07 8.19 -10.22
N VAL A 88 -1.14 9.43 -10.71
CA VAL A 88 -2.31 10.04 -11.33
C VAL A 88 -1.92 10.75 -12.64
N THR A 89 -2.92 11.09 -13.46
CA THR A 89 -2.65 11.88 -14.67
C THR A 89 -2.29 13.33 -14.34
N GLU A 90 -1.63 14.01 -15.28
CA GLU A 90 -1.29 15.42 -15.16
C GLU A 90 -2.53 16.31 -14.99
N GLU A 91 -3.62 16.00 -15.69
CA GLU A 91 -4.87 16.76 -15.60
C GLU A 91 -5.43 16.71 -14.18
N PHE A 92 -5.38 15.54 -13.54
CA PHE A 92 -5.84 15.40 -12.16
C PHE A 92 -4.89 16.09 -11.19
N ALA A 93 -3.58 15.85 -11.31
CA ALA A 93 -2.56 16.47 -10.46
C ALA A 93 -2.59 18.01 -10.51
N SER A 94 -2.78 18.60 -11.68
CA SER A 94 -2.83 20.06 -11.87
C SER A 94 -4.05 20.72 -11.23
N SER A 95 -5.10 19.94 -10.91
CA SER A 95 -6.29 20.42 -10.20
C SER A 95 -6.14 20.44 -8.67
N LEU A 96 -5.04 19.89 -8.14
CA LEU A 96 -4.84 19.68 -6.72
C LEU A 96 -3.76 20.59 -6.14
N SER A 97 -3.87 20.84 -4.84
CA SER A 97 -2.92 21.58 -4.03
C SER A 97 -2.75 20.90 -2.66
N SER A 98 -1.64 21.22 -1.98
CA SER A 98 -1.42 20.77 -0.60
C SER A 98 -2.56 21.24 0.31
N GLY A 99 -3.07 20.34 1.14
CA GLY A 99 -4.24 20.55 2.01
C GLY A 99 -5.57 20.09 1.39
N ASP A 100 -5.61 19.79 0.09
CA ASP A 100 -6.81 19.23 -0.53
C ASP A 100 -7.11 17.82 -0.03
N LYS A 101 -8.38 17.43 -0.15
CA LYS A 101 -8.84 16.08 0.12
C LYS A 101 -9.23 15.41 -1.18
N VAL A 102 -8.75 14.18 -1.40
CA VAL A 102 -9.08 13.36 -2.55
C VAL A 102 -9.84 12.12 -2.10
N ALA A 103 -11.00 11.89 -2.71
CA ALA A 103 -11.77 10.68 -2.53
C ALA A 103 -11.18 9.54 -3.38
N LEU A 104 -10.65 8.49 -2.75
CA LEU A 104 -10.13 7.31 -3.43
C LEU A 104 -11.24 6.26 -3.55
N ARG A 105 -11.56 5.89 -4.79
CA ARG A 105 -12.67 5.01 -5.13
C ARG A 105 -12.20 3.73 -5.80
N ASP A 106 -12.97 2.66 -5.65
CA ASP A 106 -12.81 1.49 -6.51
C ASP A 106 -13.38 1.76 -7.93
N PRO A 107 -13.11 0.88 -8.91
CA PRO A 107 -13.63 1.03 -10.28
C PRO A 107 -15.17 1.06 -10.38
N GLU A 108 -15.88 0.57 -9.36
CA GLU A 108 -17.34 0.64 -9.24
C GLU A 108 -17.84 1.96 -8.60
N GLY A 109 -16.93 2.86 -8.23
CA GLY A 109 -17.20 4.19 -7.67
C GLY A 109 -17.39 4.20 -6.14
N VAL A 110 -17.19 3.07 -5.47
CA VAL A 110 -17.32 2.94 -4.02
C VAL A 110 -16.17 3.68 -3.34
N MET A 111 -16.50 4.58 -2.42
CA MET A 111 -15.52 5.31 -1.62
C MET A 111 -14.81 4.36 -0.65
N LEU A 112 -13.50 4.22 -0.80
CA LEU A 112 -12.66 3.38 0.05
C LEU A 112 -11.94 4.19 1.11
N ALA A 113 -11.31 5.29 0.72
CA ALA A 113 -10.47 6.09 1.60
C ALA A 113 -10.38 7.54 1.14
N VAL A 114 -10.08 8.44 2.08
CA VAL A 114 -9.67 9.81 1.76
C VAL A 114 -8.16 9.89 1.83
N LEU A 115 -7.56 10.61 0.88
CA LEU A 115 -6.18 11.07 0.95
C LEU A 115 -6.17 12.57 1.24
N ASN A 116 -5.46 12.97 2.30
CA ASN A 116 -5.15 14.37 2.57
C ASN A 116 -3.85 14.69 1.82
N VAL A 117 -3.93 15.49 0.77
CA VAL A 117 -2.79 15.81 -0.10
C VAL A 117 -1.77 16.62 0.69
N GLU A 118 -0.55 16.13 0.76
CA GLU A 118 0.58 16.88 1.30
C GLU A 118 1.50 17.36 0.18
N ASP A 119 1.80 16.48 -0.79
CA ASP A 119 2.68 16.74 -1.92
C ASP A 119 2.04 16.30 -3.25
N VAL A 120 2.27 17.08 -4.31
CA VAL A 120 1.97 16.72 -5.70
C VAL A 120 3.22 17.00 -6.53
N TRP A 121 3.77 15.98 -7.19
CA TRP A 121 5.10 16.08 -7.79
C TRP A 121 5.30 15.07 -8.94
N GLN A 122 6.32 15.32 -9.76
CA GLN A 122 6.69 14.45 -10.89
C GLN A 122 8.00 13.70 -10.56
N PRO A 123 7.99 12.35 -10.55
CA PRO A 123 9.19 11.53 -10.35
C PRO A 123 10.09 11.43 -11.58
N ASP A 124 11.38 11.16 -11.34
CA ASP A 124 12.26 10.58 -12.35
C ASP A 124 12.12 9.05 -12.32
N LYS A 125 11.17 8.54 -13.13
CA LYS A 125 10.88 7.10 -13.18
C LYS A 125 12.04 6.25 -13.71
N LYS A 126 12.99 6.83 -14.45
CA LYS A 126 14.19 6.09 -14.87
C LYS A 126 15.16 5.93 -13.71
N ALA A 127 15.33 6.99 -12.92
CA ALA A 127 16.09 6.91 -11.68
C ALA A 127 15.47 5.89 -10.70
N GLU A 128 14.15 5.88 -10.56
CA GLU A 128 13.45 4.83 -9.79
C GLU A 128 13.69 3.44 -10.36
N ALA A 129 13.60 3.28 -11.69
CA ALA A 129 13.83 1.99 -12.32
C ALA A 129 15.23 1.44 -11.99
N ALA A 130 16.24 2.28 -12.15
CA ALA A 130 17.62 1.94 -11.82
C ALA A 130 17.82 1.65 -10.32
N GLY A 131 17.25 2.48 -9.44
CA GLY A 131 17.43 2.36 -7.98
C GLY A 131 16.67 1.18 -7.35
N VAL A 132 15.44 0.93 -7.79
CA VAL A 132 14.53 -0.07 -7.19
C VAL A 132 14.63 -1.42 -7.88
N TYR A 133 14.68 -1.45 -9.22
CA TYR A 133 14.75 -2.70 -9.98
C TYR A 133 16.17 -3.08 -10.39
N GLY A 134 17.16 -2.20 -10.19
CA GLY A 134 18.54 -2.43 -10.59
C GLY A 134 18.77 -2.36 -12.11
N THR A 135 17.79 -1.89 -12.88
CA THR A 135 17.84 -1.84 -14.35
C THR A 135 16.81 -0.85 -14.90
N GLU A 136 17.12 -0.23 -16.03
CA GLU A 136 16.18 0.55 -16.85
C GLU A 136 15.59 -0.27 -18.02
N ASP A 137 15.94 -1.57 -18.11
CA ASP A 137 15.51 -2.44 -19.19
C ASP A 137 14.02 -2.77 -19.10
N THR A 138 13.27 -2.39 -20.14
CA THR A 138 11.83 -2.66 -20.26
C THR A 138 11.50 -4.13 -20.53
N PHE A 139 12.47 -5.01 -20.76
CA PHE A 139 12.25 -6.46 -20.65
C PHE A 139 11.90 -6.88 -19.20
N HIS A 140 12.34 -6.11 -18.19
CA HIS A 140 11.89 -6.31 -16.82
C HIS A 140 10.46 -5.81 -16.66
N LYS A 141 9.51 -6.72 -16.35
CA LYS A 141 8.07 -6.39 -16.27
C LYS A 141 7.75 -5.23 -15.31
N GLY A 142 8.46 -5.14 -14.18
CA GLY A 142 8.28 -4.03 -13.23
C GLY A 142 8.68 -2.68 -13.82
N VAL A 143 9.77 -2.65 -14.61
CA VAL A 143 10.27 -1.43 -15.26
C VAL A 143 9.36 -1.05 -16.41
N ALA A 144 8.92 -2.01 -17.22
CA ALA A 144 7.92 -1.76 -18.26
C ALA A 144 6.63 -1.14 -17.70
N SER A 145 6.11 -1.69 -16.61
CA SER A 145 4.90 -1.16 -15.98
C SER A 145 5.10 0.24 -15.39
N LEU A 146 6.25 0.49 -14.76
CA LEU A 146 6.60 1.81 -14.26
C LEU A 146 6.70 2.86 -15.38
N LEU A 147 7.41 2.54 -16.46
CA LEU A 147 7.71 3.51 -17.52
C LEU A 147 6.57 3.70 -18.53
N ASN A 148 5.77 2.67 -18.80
CA ASN A 148 4.77 2.70 -19.87
C ASN A 148 3.32 2.80 -19.37
N ASP A 149 3.00 2.16 -18.25
CA ASP A 149 1.61 2.01 -17.79
C ASP A 149 1.26 2.95 -16.63
N THR A 150 2.25 3.33 -15.83
CA THR A 150 2.05 4.15 -14.63
C THR A 150 1.95 5.62 -15.03
N PRO A 151 0.96 6.38 -14.55
CA PRO A 151 0.86 7.83 -14.80
C PRO A 151 2.07 8.64 -14.30
N ASP A 152 2.25 9.85 -14.83
CA ASP A 152 3.48 10.64 -14.65
C ASP A 152 3.53 11.51 -13.40
N TRP A 153 2.43 11.68 -12.67
CA TRP A 153 2.39 12.53 -11.48
C TRP A 153 2.07 11.71 -10.24
N TYR A 154 2.77 11.94 -9.14
CA TYR A 154 2.56 11.27 -7.87
C TYR A 154 1.94 12.24 -6.86
N ILE A 155 0.99 11.72 -6.09
CA ILE A 155 0.40 12.40 -4.94
C ILE A 155 0.83 11.67 -3.68
N GLY A 156 1.44 12.41 -2.75
CA GLY A 156 1.81 11.94 -1.42
C GLY A 156 0.91 12.55 -0.36
N GLY A 157 0.61 11.77 0.69
CA GLY A 157 -0.24 12.25 1.77
C GLY A 157 -0.79 11.15 2.66
N GLU A 158 -1.29 11.57 3.82
CA GLU A 158 -1.94 10.68 4.79
C GLU A 158 -3.28 10.13 4.27
N VAL A 159 -3.54 8.87 4.60
CA VAL A 159 -4.76 8.16 4.18
C VAL A 159 -5.61 7.79 5.39
N GLN A 160 -6.92 7.96 5.26
CA GLN A 160 -7.90 7.45 6.21
C GLN A 160 -8.91 6.59 5.46
N GLY A 161 -9.04 5.32 5.84
CA GLY A 161 -9.91 4.36 5.17
C GLY A 161 -11.30 4.30 5.79
N ALA A 162 -12.33 4.45 4.96
CA ALA A 162 -13.71 4.18 5.35
C ALA A 162 -14.01 2.66 5.31
N GLN A 163 -13.40 1.94 4.37
CA GLN A 163 -13.52 0.48 4.24
C GLN A 163 -12.39 -0.10 3.38
N LEU A 164 -12.14 -1.41 3.51
CA LEU A 164 -11.23 -2.14 2.63
C LEU A 164 -11.89 -2.41 1.27
N PRO A 165 -11.08 -2.58 0.20
CA PRO A 165 -11.56 -3.12 -1.07
C PRO A 165 -12.38 -4.40 -0.90
N PHE A 166 -13.48 -4.50 -1.66
CA PHE A 166 -14.32 -5.68 -1.63
C PHE A 166 -13.84 -6.72 -2.63
N HIS A 167 -13.60 -7.95 -2.16
CA HIS A 167 -13.24 -9.08 -3.00
C HIS A 167 -14.37 -10.10 -3.05
N TYR A 168 -14.74 -10.61 -4.23
CA TYR A 168 -15.82 -11.60 -4.36
C TYR A 168 -15.37 -13.04 -4.07
N ASP A 169 -14.13 -13.36 -4.39
CA ASP A 169 -13.50 -14.66 -4.22
C ASP A 169 -12.83 -14.79 -2.84
N SER A 170 -12.46 -16.00 -2.42
CA SER A 170 -11.48 -16.31 -1.35
C SER A 170 -11.51 -15.47 -0.07
N LYS A 171 -12.66 -14.90 0.32
CA LYS A 171 -12.77 -13.91 1.41
C LYS A 171 -12.21 -14.42 2.73
N SER A 172 -12.48 -15.68 3.06
CA SER A 172 -12.01 -16.31 4.29
C SER A 172 -10.49 -16.53 4.34
N LEU A 173 -9.81 -16.47 3.20
CA LEU A 173 -8.36 -16.65 3.09
C LEU A 173 -7.58 -15.33 3.12
N ARG A 174 -8.27 -14.18 2.96
CA ARG A 174 -7.66 -12.84 3.00
C ARG A 174 -7.69 -12.26 4.41
N LEU A 175 -6.91 -12.84 5.31
CA LEU A 175 -6.80 -12.35 6.69
C LEU A 175 -5.93 -11.08 6.74
N THR A 176 -6.40 -10.05 7.44
CA THR A 176 -5.58 -8.86 7.74
C THR A 176 -4.44 -9.20 8.71
N PRO A 177 -3.38 -8.37 8.82
CA PRO A 177 -2.33 -8.56 9.82
C PRO A 177 -2.87 -8.73 11.25
N LYS A 178 -3.88 -7.94 11.62
CA LYS A 178 -4.59 -8.08 12.90
C LYS A 178 -5.34 -9.41 13.00
N GLY A 179 -6.00 -9.82 11.93
CA GLY A 179 -6.70 -11.10 11.83
C GLY A 179 -5.76 -12.30 12.01
N ILE A 180 -4.67 -12.36 11.25
CA ILE A 180 -3.73 -13.50 11.32
C ILE A 180 -3.01 -13.55 12.67
N ARG A 181 -2.63 -12.41 13.26
CA ARG A 181 -2.04 -12.35 14.60
C ARG A 181 -2.99 -12.90 15.68
N ARG A 182 -4.29 -12.59 15.59
CA ARG A 182 -5.32 -13.19 16.47
C ARG A 182 -5.42 -14.70 16.31
N GLU A 183 -5.30 -15.21 15.08
CA GLU A 183 -5.30 -16.65 14.84
C GLU A 183 -4.08 -17.32 15.49
N PHE A 184 -2.88 -16.74 15.35
CA PHE A 184 -1.68 -17.26 16.02
C PHE A 184 -1.84 -17.30 17.54
N ASP A 185 -2.34 -16.21 18.15
CA ASP A 185 -2.60 -16.16 19.58
C ASP A 185 -3.65 -17.21 20.01
N ARG A 186 -4.73 -17.39 19.21
CA ARG A 186 -5.78 -18.39 19.47
C ARG A 186 -5.24 -19.82 19.43
N PHE A 187 -4.32 -20.12 18.52
CA PHE A 187 -3.65 -21.43 18.44
C PHE A 187 -2.47 -21.56 19.42
N GLY A 188 -2.11 -20.50 20.13
CA GLY A 188 -0.97 -20.48 21.04
C GLY A 188 0.39 -20.55 20.34
N TRP A 189 0.45 -20.24 19.04
CA TRP A 189 1.67 -20.23 18.25
C TRP A 189 2.55 -19.04 18.65
N ARG A 190 3.86 -19.30 18.79
CA ARG A 190 4.84 -18.29 19.19
C ARG A 190 5.91 -18.12 18.13
N ASP A 191 6.32 -19.22 17.55
CA ASP A 191 7.28 -19.28 16.45
C ASP A 191 6.51 -19.59 15.17
N VAL A 192 6.56 -18.65 14.22
CA VAL A 192 5.84 -18.73 12.96
C VAL A 192 6.80 -18.48 11.82
N ILE A 193 6.82 -19.40 10.85
CA ILE A 193 7.60 -19.27 9.62
C ILE A 193 6.62 -19.01 8.48
N ALA A 194 6.81 -17.89 7.78
CA ALA A 194 6.02 -17.54 6.61
C ALA A 194 6.69 -18.06 5.34
N PHE A 195 5.91 -18.66 4.45
CA PHE A 195 6.34 -19.09 3.12
C PHE A 195 5.55 -18.33 2.05
N GLN A 196 6.23 -17.49 1.28
CA GLN A 196 5.61 -16.72 0.20
C GLN A 196 5.71 -17.46 -1.13
N THR A 197 4.60 -17.53 -1.86
CA THR A 197 4.59 -18.10 -3.22
C THR A 197 3.58 -17.40 -4.13
N ARG A 198 3.93 -17.31 -5.42
CA ARG A 198 3.01 -16.98 -6.52
C ARG A 198 2.84 -18.15 -7.51
N ASN A 199 3.44 -19.30 -7.20
CA ASN A 199 3.43 -20.50 -8.02
C ASN A 199 2.77 -21.65 -7.25
N PRO A 200 2.22 -22.66 -7.94
CA PRO A 200 1.78 -23.89 -7.29
C PRO A 200 2.86 -24.52 -6.43
N MET A 201 2.48 -25.07 -5.28
CA MET A 201 3.41 -25.80 -4.42
C MET A 201 3.67 -27.20 -4.99
N HIS A 202 4.95 -27.56 -5.07
CA HIS A 202 5.39 -28.91 -5.41
C HIS A 202 6.07 -29.56 -4.21
N ARG A 203 6.40 -30.86 -4.32
CA ARG A 203 6.97 -31.63 -3.20
C ARG A 203 8.21 -30.99 -2.58
N ALA A 204 9.08 -30.37 -3.39
CA ALA A 204 10.24 -29.66 -2.88
C ALA A 204 9.88 -28.49 -1.94
N HIS A 205 8.85 -27.69 -2.29
CA HIS A 205 8.38 -26.59 -1.44
C HIS A 205 7.79 -27.12 -0.12
N PHE A 206 7.04 -28.22 -0.17
CA PHE A 206 6.49 -28.84 1.03
C PHE A 206 7.60 -29.36 1.97
N GLU A 207 8.58 -30.06 1.43
CA GLU A 207 9.72 -30.57 2.20
C GLU A 207 10.55 -29.42 2.82
N LEU A 208 10.68 -28.28 2.11
CA LEU A 208 11.32 -27.07 2.65
C LEU A 208 10.57 -26.55 3.88
N THR A 209 9.25 -26.38 3.79
CA THR A 209 8.44 -25.83 4.89
C THR A 209 8.38 -26.75 6.10
N MET A 210 8.52 -28.06 5.91
CA MET A 210 8.57 -29.04 7.01
C MET A 210 9.91 -29.09 7.76
N ARG A 211 10.99 -28.58 7.14
CA ARG A 211 12.36 -28.61 7.69
C ARG A 211 12.83 -27.25 8.23
N SER A 212 12.00 -26.22 8.07
CA SER A 212 12.29 -24.86 8.52
C SER A 212 12.05 -24.68 10.01
#